data_AF-I3NR41-F1
#
_entry.id   AF-I3NR41-F1
#
_cell.length_a   1.000
_cell.length_b   1.000
_cell.length_c   1.000
_cell.angle_alpha   90.00
_cell.angle_beta   90.00
_cell.angle_gamma   90.00
#
_symmetry.space_group_name_H-M   'P 1'
#
loop_
_entity.id
_entity.type
_entity.pdbx_description
1 polymer ?
#
loop_
_entity_poly.entity_id
_entity_poly.type
_entity_poly.pdbx_seq_one_letter_code
_entity_poly.pdbx_strand_id
1 'polypeptide(L)'
;PLFTNANDNTNEGIIHKTKPYFSVQFHPEHTAGPEDLELLFDVFLDAVKEHSKGPVCVRQTLLDKLAYTPVVGSIPEVRPNKVLILGSGGLSIGQAGEFDYSGSQAIKAMKEEKIQTILINPNIATVQTSKGLADKVYFLPLTKDYVEQVIKAERPNGVLLTFGGQTALNCGVELEKAGVFAKYNVKILGTPITSIIQTEDRKIFAEKVEQIGEKVAPSEAVYSVQEALEAANKLGYPVM
;
A
#
# COMPACT_ATOMS: atom_id res chain seq x y z
N PRO A 1 -28.52 8.08 -10.44
CA PRO A 1 -28.16 8.25 -9.01
C PRO A 1 -26.85 9.03 -8.92
N LEU A 2 -26.62 9.76 -7.84
CA LEU A 2 -25.30 10.35 -7.54
C LEU A 2 -24.43 9.33 -6.79
N PHE A 3 -24.99 8.72 -5.73
CA PHE A 3 -24.37 7.65 -4.96
C PHE A 3 -25.26 6.40 -4.96
N THR A 4 -24.65 5.24 -4.73
CA THR A 4 -25.32 3.95 -4.63
C THR A 4 -24.62 3.13 -3.56
N ASN A 5 -25.40 2.51 -2.68
CA ASN A 5 -24.87 1.69 -1.59
C ASN A 5 -24.17 0.45 -2.15
N ALA A 6 -22.93 0.18 -1.74
CA ALA A 6 -22.15 -0.94 -2.24
C ALA A 6 -22.65 -2.32 -1.72
N ASN A 7 -23.40 -2.35 -0.62
CA ASN A 7 -23.87 -3.59 0.00
C ASN A 7 -25.22 -4.05 -0.55
N ASP A 8 -26.17 -3.11 -0.72
CA ASP A 8 -27.56 -3.44 -1.07
C ASP A 8 -28.10 -2.74 -2.34
N ASN A 9 -27.27 -1.94 -3.01
CA ASN A 9 -27.62 -1.18 -4.22
C ASN A 9 -28.74 -0.15 -4.04
N THR A 10 -29.07 0.22 -2.79
CA THR A 10 -30.03 1.29 -2.53
C THR A 10 -29.49 2.67 -2.96
N ASN A 11 -30.41 3.61 -3.17
CA ASN A 11 -30.03 4.97 -3.56
C ASN A 11 -29.45 5.72 -2.37
N GLU A 12 -28.23 6.26 -2.54
CA GLU A 12 -27.55 7.04 -1.50
C GLU A 12 -27.41 8.52 -1.86
N GLY A 13 -28.03 8.94 -2.97
CA GLY A 13 -28.01 10.32 -3.41
C GLY A 13 -28.52 10.51 -4.84
N ILE A 14 -28.94 11.74 -5.13
CA ILE A 14 -29.49 12.17 -6.41
C ILE A 14 -28.83 13.48 -6.85
N ILE A 15 -28.80 13.70 -8.17
CA ILE A 15 -28.26 14.92 -8.77
C ILE A 15 -29.04 15.30 -10.01
N HIS A 16 -29.32 16.58 -10.18
CA HIS A 16 -29.99 17.11 -11.37
C HIS A 16 -29.03 17.12 -12.57
N LYS A 17 -29.57 16.97 -13.78
CA LYS A 17 -28.75 16.91 -15.02
C LYS A 17 -28.06 18.23 -15.35
N THR A 18 -28.73 19.36 -15.07
CA THR A 18 -28.31 20.70 -15.54
C THR A 18 -28.38 21.81 -14.49
N LYS A 19 -28.92 21.54 -13.29
CA LYS A 19 -29.19 22.54 -12.25
C LYS A 19 -28.30 22.25 -11.04
N PRO A 20 -28.09 23.21 -10.13
CA PRO A 20 -27.20 23.02 -8.98
C PRO A 20 -27.90 22.27 -7.84
N TYR A 21 -28.67 21.22 -8.15
CA TYR A 21 -29.41 20.45 -7.15
C TYR A 21 -28.80 19.07 -7.02
N PHE A 22 -28.42 18.74 -5.79
CA PHE A 22 -28.02 17.40 -5.40
C PHE A 22 -28.47 17.14 -3.96
N SER A 23 -28.52 15.87 -3.59
CA SER A 23 -28.84 15.43 -2.24
C SER A 23 -28.17 14.08 -1.99
N VAL A 24 -27.86 13.82 -0.73
CA VAL A 24 -27.30 12.56 -0.24
C VAL A 24 -28.21 12.00 0.85
N GLN A 25 -28.22 10.68 1.00
CA GLN A 25 -29.01 9.97 2.01
C GLN A 25 -28.25 9.83 3.34
N PHE A 26 -26.91 9.84 3.28
CA PHE A 26 -26.01 9.80 4.42
C PHE A 26 -25.70 11.19 4.99
N HIS A 27 -24.96 11.22 6.08
CA HIS A 27 -24.61 12.40 6.87
C HIS A 27 -23.15 12.82 6.60
N PRO A 28 -22.88 13.73 5.64
CA PRO A 28 -21.52 14.16 5.33
C PRO A 28 -20.88 15.01 6.43
N GLU A 29 -21.63 15.44 7.45
CA GLU A 29 -21.15 16.17 8.63
C GLU A 29 -20.45 15.27 9.66
N HIS A 30 -20.42 13.95 9.42
CA HIS A 30 -19.50 12.99 10.06
C HIS A 30 -19.41 13.04 11.61
N THR A 31 -20.42 13.57 12.32
CA THR A 31 -20.40 13.64 13.79
C THR A 31 -20.54 12.23 14.38
N ALA A 32 -19.39 11.57 14.58
CA ALA A 32 -19.17 10.14 14.87
C ALA A 32 -19.02 9.21 13.64
N GLY A 33 -18.69 9.74 12.45
CA GLY A 33 -18.41 9.01 11.21
C GLY A 33 -17.12 9.47 10.51
N PRO A 34 -16.76 8.89 9.35
CA PRO A 34 -15.59 9.30 8.58
C PRO A 34 -15.79 10.66 7.89
N GLU A 35 -14.71 11.44 7.82
CA GLU A 35 -14.67 12.81 7.27
C GLU A 35 -14.56 12.85 5.72
N ASP A 36 -14.60 11.69 5.06
CA ASP A 36 -14.25 11.49 3.65
C ASP A 36 -15.09 12.31 2.64
N LEU A 37 -16.28 12.78 3.04
CA LEU A 37 -17.24 13.44 2.15
C LEU A 37 -17.61 14.87 2.59
N GLU A 38 -16.81 15.50 3.45
CA GLU A 38 -16.94 16.92 3.81
C GLU A 38 -16.89 17.85 2.58
N LEU A 39 -16.19 17.45 1.52
CA LEU A 39 -16.08 18.19 0.25
C LEU A 39 -17.44 18.54 -0.37
N LEU A 40 -18.51 17.82 -0.01
CA LEU A 40 -19.87 18.11 -0.47
C LEU A 40 -20.35 19.48 0.04
N PHE A 41 -19.91 19.91 1.23
CA PHE A 41 -20.18 21.25 1.73
C PHE A 41 -19.46 22.32 0.91
N ASP A 42 -18.20 22.10 0.54
CA ASP A 42 -17.46 23.01 -0.33
C ASP A 42 -18.14 23.18 -1.68
N VAL A 43 -18.55 22.06 -2.31
CA VAL A 43 -19.30 22.09 -3.57
C VAL A 43 -20.61 22.88 -3.43
N PHE A 44 -21.34 22.69 -2.33
CA PHE A 44 -22.55 23.45 -2.07
C PHE A 44 -22.27 24.95 -1.94
N LEU A 45 -21.28 25.33 -1.13
CA LEU A 45 -20.91 26.73 -0.92
C LEU A 45 -20.43 27.40 -2.21
N ASP A 46 -19.63 26.70 -3.01
CA ASP A 46 -19.16 27.20 -4.31
C ASP A 46 -20.31 27.36 -5.29
N ALA A 47 -21.26 26.42 -5.34
CA ALA A 47 -22.46 26.55 -6.16
C ALA A 47 -23.31 27.77 -5.77
N VAL A 48 -23.45 28.07 -4.49
CA VAL A 48 -24.16 29.27 -4.01
C VAL A 48 -23.45 30.55 -4.45
N LYS A 49 -22.11 30.60 -4.32
CA LYS A 49 -21.31 31.75 -4.75
C LYS A 49 -21.39 31.96 -6.27
N GLU A 50 -21.27 30.90 -7.05
CA GLU A 50 -21.31 30.96 -8.52
C GLU A 50 -22.70 31.26 -9.06
N HIS A 51 -23.76 30.85 -8.36
CA HIS A 51 -25.13 31.12 -8.81
C HIS A 51 -25.44 32.62 -8.91
N SER A 52 -24.79 33.44 -8.06
CA SER A 52 -24.88 34.90 -8.14
C SER A 52 -24.36 35.49 -9.46
N LYS A 53 -23.55 34.73 -10.22
CA LYS A 53 -22.92 35.14 -11.48
C LYS A 53 -23.59 34.54 -12.73
N GLY A 54 -24.49 33.55 -12.56
CA GLY A 54 -25.20 32.93 -13.68
C GLY A 54 -25.73 31.52 -13.38
N PRO A 55 -26.26 30.82 -14.41
CA PRO A 55 -26.68 29.43 -14.28
C PRO A 55 -25.50 28.51 -13.94
N VAL A 56 -25.66 27.65 -12.93
CA VAL A 56 -24.62 26.73 -12.44
C VAL A 56 -25.10 25.29 -12.56
N CYS A 57 -24.20 24.38 -12.94
CA CYS A 57 -24.41 22.95 -12.89
C CYS A 57 -23.28 22.29 -12.08
N VAL A 58 -23.65 21.63 -10.98
CA VAL A 58 -22.68 21.00 -10.05
C VAL A 58 -22.29 19.57 -10.45
N ARG A 59 -22.90 19.03 -11.51
CA ARG A 59 -22.72 17.62 -11.89
C ARG A 59 -21.28 17.31 -12.29
N GLN A 60 -20.68 18.13 -13.15
CA GLN A 60 -19.32 17.88 -13.59
C GLN A 60 -18.33 18.08 -12.44
N THR A 61 -18.49 19.16 -11.67
CA THR A 61 -17.66 19.45 -10.49
C THR A 61 -17.67 18.31 -9.47
N LEU A 62 -18.84 17.71 -9.19
CA LEU A 62 -18.94 16.56 -8.30
C LEU A 62 -18.27 15.32 -8.88
N LEU A 63 -18.46 15.04 -10.16
CA LEU A 63 -17.79 13.90 -10.80
C LEU A 63 -16.27 14.07 -10.78
N ASP A 64 -15.76 15.27 -11.05
CA ASP A 64 -14.33 15.55 -11.06
C ASP A 64 -13.71 15.45 -9.66
N LYS A 65 -14.39 15.98 -8.62
CA LYS A 65 -13.91 15.92 -7.24
C LYS A 65 -14.02 14.53 -6.61
N LEU A 66 -15.01 13.72 -7.01
CA LEU A 66 -15.21 12.36 -6.50
C LEU A 66 -14.49 11.29 -7.32
N ALA A 67 -13.99 11.63 -8.51
CA ALA A 67 -13.27 10.67 -9.35
C ALA A 67 -11.88 10.40 -8.78
N TYR A 68 -11.56 9.12 -8.61
CA TYR A 68 -10.20 8.67 -8.37
C TYR A 68 -9.50 8.37 -9.70
N THR A 69 -8.39 9.06 -9.95
CA THR A 69 -7.50 8.73 -11.07
C THR A 69 -6.27 8.01 -10.51
N PRO A 70 -6.08 6.70 -10.80
CA PRO A 70 -4.92 5.98 -10.32
C PRO A 70 -3.64 6.58 -10.92
N VAL A 71 -2.57 6.59 -10.13
CA VAL A 71 -1.24 6.99 -10.60
C VAL A 71 -0.82 6.11 -11.78
N VAL A 72 -0.28 6.71 -12.84
CA VAL A 72 0.17 5.97 -14.03
C VAL A 72 1.16 4.87 -13.62
N GLY A 73 0.86 3.63 -14.00
CA GLY A 73 1.69 2.46 -13.70
C GLY A 73 1.47 1.83 -12.32
N SER A 74 0.56 2.35 -11.48
CA SER A 74 0.24 1.74 -10.18
C SER A 74 -0.59 0.46 -10.29
N ILE A 75 -1.37 0.34 -11.37
CA ILE A 75 -2.13 -0.85 -11.70
C ILE A 75 -1.39 -1.59 -12.83
N PRO A 76 -1.02 -2.87 -12.66
CA PRO A 76 -0.42 -3.64 -13.74
C PRO A 76 -1.35 -3.70 -14.96
N GLU A 77 -0.84 -3.30 -16.13
CA GLU A 77 -1.59 -3.38 -17.40
C GLU A 77 -2.00 -4.81 -17.74
N VAL A 78 -1.14 -5.76 -17.37
CA VAL A 78 -1.34 -7.19 -17.58
C VAL A 78 -1.45 -7.87 -16.23
N ARG A 79 -2.53 -8.63 -16.06
CA ARG A 79 -2.73 -9.48 -14.89
C ARG A 79 -1.57 -10.50 -14.78
N PRO A 80 -0.95 -10.64 -13.59
CA PRO A 80 0.12 -11.60 -13.41
C PRO A 80 -0.41 -13.04 -13.58
N ASN A 81 0.40 -13.91 -14.17
CA ASN A 81 0.08 -15.33 -14.35
C ASN A 81 0.88 -16.21 -13.37
N LYS A 82 2.03 -15.72 -12.91
CA LYS A 82 2.92 -16.38 -11.96
C LYS A 82 3.51 -15.34 -11.02
N VAL A 83 3.25 -15.51 -9.73
CA VAL A 83 3.70 -14.62 -8.67
C VAL A 83 4.69 -15.33 -7.76
N LEU A 84 5.82 -14.67 -7.50
CA LEU A 84 6.77 -15.05 -6.48
C LEU A 84 6.37 -14.40 -5.14
N ILE A 85 6.34 -15.18 -4.08
CA ILE A 85 6.07 -14.74 -2.72
C ILE A 85 7.32 -15.02 -1.89
N LEU A 86 7.86 -13.98 -1.26
CA LEU A 86 8.95 -14.11 -0.30
C LEU A 86 8.35 -14.32 1.10
N GLY A 87 8.60 -15.49 1.69
CA GLY A 87 8.16 -15.81 3.06
C GLY A 87 8.95 -15.06 4.13
N SER A 88 8.73 -15.41 5.40
CA SER A 88 9.40 -14.74 6.52
C SER A 88 10.85 -15.16 6.75
N GLY A 89 11.26 -16.34 6.29
CA GLY A 89 12.50 -16.91 6.78
C GLY A 89 12.33 -17.61 8.13
N GLY A 90 13.43 -17.74 8.86
CA GLY A 90 13.40 -18.31 10.21
C GLY A 90 12.62 -17.44 11.19
N LEU A 91 12.05 -18.05 12.23
CA LEU A 91 11.40 -17.31 13.31
C LEU A 91 12.46 -16.58 14.15
N SER A 92 12.27 -15.29 14.37
CA SER A 92 13.09 -14.48 15.27
C SER A 92 12.21 -13.64 16.20
N ILE A 93 12.76 -13.19 17.32
CA ILE A 93 12.03 -12.26 18.21
C ILE A 93 11.72 -10.99 17.39
N GLY A 94 10.45 -10.57 17.37
CA GLY A 94 9.97 -9.45 16.56
C GLY A 94 9.61 -9.80 15.11
N GLN A 95 9.80 -11.06 14.67
CA GLN A 95 9.36 -11.55 13.37
C GLN A 95 8.90 -13.02 13.49
N ALA A 96 7.63 -13.23 13.82
CA ALA A 96 7.12 -14.55 14.23
C ALA A 96 6.11 -15.15 13.22
N GLY A 97 5.09 -15.84 13.73
CA GLY A 97 4.13 -16.61 12.94
C GLY A 97 3.10 -15.77 12.17
N GLU A 98 3.03 -14.46 12.40
CA GLU A 98 2.12 -13.55 11.69
C GLU A 98 2.36 -13.54 10.17
N PHE A 99 3.61 -13.78 9.76
CA PHE A 99 4.01 -13.84 8.36
C PHE A 99 3.74 -15.20 7.71
N ASP A 100 3.73 -16.28 8.50
CA ASP A 100 3.25 -17.59 8.05
C ASP A 100 1.76 -17.50 7.67
N TYR A 101 0.96 -16.89 8.55
CA TYR A 101 -0.46 -16.66 8.32
C TYR A 101 -0.73 -15.72 7.13
N SER A 102 -0.14 -14.52 7.12
CA SER A 102 -0.40 -13.53 6.08
C SER A 102 0.10 -13.99 4.70
N GLY A 103 1.26 -14.64 4.64
CA GLY A 103 1.76 -15.27 3.43
C GLY A 103 0.85 -16.40 2.91
N SER A 104 0.24 -17.18 3.81
CA SER A 104 -0.76 -18.19 3.44
C SER A 104 -2.04 -17.58 2.86
N GLN A 105 -2.51 -16.44 3.40
CA GLN A 105 -3.65 -15.71 2.84
C GLN A 105 -3.33 -15.14 1.45
N ALA A 106 -2.10 -14.64 1.25
CA ALA A 106 -1.66 -14.18 -0.07
C ALA A 106 -1.69 -15.31 -1.10
N ILE A 107 -1.20 -16.51 -0.75
CA ILE A 107 -1.26 -17.69 -1.62
C ILE A 107 -2.72 -18.05 -1.94
N LYS A 108 -3.61 -18.04 -0.94
CA LYS A 108 -5.03 -18.31 -1.13
C LYS A 108 -5.68 -17.33 -2.12
N ALA A 109 -5.45 -16.03 -1.95
CA ALA A 109 -5.98 -15.00 -2.84
C ALA A 109 -5.48 -15.18 -4.29
N MET A 110 -4.19 -15.46 -4.48
CA MET A 110 -3.63 -15.73 -5.81
C MET A 110 -4.29 -16.97 -6.45
N LYS A 111 -4.57 -18.01 -5.66
CA LYS A 111 -5.20 -19.24 -6.12
C LYS A 111 -6.66 -19.06 -6.53
N GLU A 112 -7.44 -18.28 -5.78
CA GLU A 112 -8.82 -17.89 -6.14
C GLU A 112 -8.84 -17.15 -7.49
N GLU A 113 -7.81 -16.35 -7.72
CA GLU A 113 -7.56 -15.65 -8.98
C GLU A 113 -6.82 -16.51 -10.04
N LYS A 114 -6.65 -17.83 -9.84
CA LYS A 114 -5.99 -18.73 -10.80
C LYS A 114 -4.58 -18.28 -11.23
N ILE A 115 -3.86 -17.62 -10.33
CA ILE A 115 -2.48 -17.18 -10.51
C ILE A 115 -1.56 -18.23 -9.91
N GLN A 116 -0.54 -18.66 -10.66
CA GLN A 116 0.43 -19.63 -10.18
C GLN A 116 1.32 -19.01 -9.10
N THR A 117 1.55 -19.73 -8.01
CA THR A 117 2.29 -19.26 -6.84
C THR A 117 3.61 -20.00 -6.66
N ILE A 118 4.70 -19.23 -6.57
CA ILE A 118 6.01 -19.72 -6.17
C ILE A 118 6.34 -19.12 -4.81
N LEU A 119 6.62 -19.95 -3.82
CA LEU A 119 7.02 -19.52 -2.48
C LEU A 119 8.51 -19.79 -2.26
N ILE A 120 9.24 -18.82 -1.72
CA ILE A 120 10.56 -19.06 -1.12
C ILE A 120 10.42 -18.86 0.39
N ASN A 121 10.64 -19.92 1.17
CA ASN A 121 10.71 -19.83 2.63
C ASN A 121 11.62 -20.96 3.17
N PRO A 122 12.76 -20.64 3.82
CA PRO A 122 13.64 -21.65 4.41
C PRO A 122 13.06 -22.32 5.67
N ASN A 123 12.02 -21.74 6.29
CA ASN A 123 11.43 -22.30 7.50
C ASN A 123 10.45 -23.44 7.20
N ILE A 124 10.94 -24.66 7.38
CA ILE A 124 10.20 -25.92 7.16
C ILE A 124 9.04 -26.16 8.14
N ALA A 125 8.96 -25.41 9.25
CA ALA A 125 7.98 -25.60 10.31
C ALA A 125 6.81 -24.59 10.21
N THR A 126 6.37 -24.28 8.98
CA THR A 126 5.32 -23.30 8.70
C THR A 126 4.14 -23.92 7.95
N VAL A 127 2.93 -23.41 8.19
CA VAL A 127 1.76 -23.80 7.40
C VAL A 127 1.92 -23.35 5.94
N GLN A 128 2.55 -22.20 5.73
CA GLN A 128 2.85 -21.61 4.43
C GLN A 128 3.57 -22.57 3.48
N THR A 129 4.43 -23.45 4.01
CA THR A 129 5.22 -24.42 3.24
C THR A 129 4.55 -25.80 3.12
N SER A 130 3.31 -25.93 3.61
CA SER A 130 2.54 -27.18 3.51
C SER A 130 2.26 -27.56 2.07
N LYS A 131 2.30 -28.88 1.82
CA LYS A 131 2.06 -29.44 0.48
C LYS A 131 0.68 -29.03 -0.04
N GLY A 132 0.65 -28.44 -1.24
CA GLY A 132 -0.58 -28.08 -1.95
C GLY A 132 -1.15 -26.69 -1.61
N LEU A 133 -0.50 -25.94 -0.72
CA LEU A 133 -0.85 -24.54 -0.48
C LEU A 133 -0.36 -23.67 -1.63
N ALA A 134 0.97 -23.52 -1.79
CA ALA A 134 1.59 -22.95 -2.98
C ALA A 134 1.82 -24.02 -4.07
N ASP A 135 1.84 -23.61 -5.33
CA ASP A 135 2.09 -24.53 -6.45
C ASP A 135 3.53 -25.08 -6.44
N LYS A 136 4.48 -24.25 -6.00
CA LYS A 136 5.88 -24.66 -5.81
C LYS A 136 6.50 -23.94 -4.62
N VAL A 137 7.25 -24.69 -3.82
CA VAL A 137 7.95 -24.19 -2.63
C VAL A 137 9.45 -24.42 -2.79
N TYR A 138 10.23 -23.39 -2.51
CA TYR A 138 11.69 -23.42 -2.44
C TYR A 138 12.13 -23.20 -0.99
N PHE A 139 12.78 -24.20 -0.41
CA PHE A 139 13.42 -24.11 0.90
C PHE A 139 14.84 -23.52 0.75
N LEU A 140 14.90 -22.26 0.33
CA LEU A 140 16.15 -21.54 0.10
C LEU A 140 16.24 -20.31 1.01
N PRO A 141 17.47 -19.86 1.37
CA PRO A 141 17.64 -18.59 2.08
C PRO A 141 17.06 -17.42 1.29
N LEU A 142 16.49 -16.44 2.00
CA LEU A 142 15.99 -15.18 1.43
C LEU A 142 17.12 -14.17 1.26
N THR A 143 18.09 -14.52 0.42
CA THR A 143 19.16 -13.61 0.01
C THR A 143 19.02 -13.30 -1.48
N LYS A 144 19.53 -12.12 -1.88
CA LYS A 144 19.48 -11.65 -3.26
C LYS A 144 19.91 -12.73 -4.28
N ASP A 145 21.00 -13.45 -4.03
CA ASP A 145 21.56 -14.41 -4.97
C ASP A 145 20.65 -15.64 -5.18
N TYR A 146 20.10 -16.22 -4.11
CA TYR A 146 19.17 -17.35 -4.22
C TYR A 146 17.83 -16.93 -4.83
N VAL A 147 17.32 -15.76 -4.44
CA VAL A 147 16.05 -15.25 -4.98
C VAL A 147 16.19 -14.92 -6.47
N GLU A 148 17.30 -14.32 -6.92
CA GLU A 148 17.56 -14.10 -8.35
C GLU A 148 17.61 -15.43 -9.13
N GLN A 149 18.21 -16.49 -8.56
CA GLN A 149 18.23 -17.80 -9.22
C GLN A 149 16.82 -18.38 -9.41
N VAL A 150 15.94 -18.24 -8.41
CA VAL A 150 14.54 -18.66 -8.53
C VAL A 150 13.81 -17.80 -9.56
N ILE A 151 13.99 -16.49 -9.56
CA ILE A 151 13.41 -15.59 -10.59
C ILE A 151 13.87 -16.02 -11.99
N LYS A 152 15.15 -16.32 -12.17
CA LYS A 152 15.72 -16.77 -13.45
C LYS A 152 15.13 -18.10 -13.92
N ALA A 153 14.90 -19.05 -13.00
CA ALA A 153 14.36 -20.37 -13.31
C ALA A 153 12.85 -20.35 -13.55
N GLU A 154 12.10 -19.63 -12.71
CA GLU A 154 10.63 -19.64 -12.72
C GLU A 154 10.02 -18.58 -13.62
N ARG A 155 10.74 -17.49 -13.90
CA ARG A 155 10.26 -16.33 -14.69
C ARG A 155 8.88 -15.83 -14.23
N PRO A 156 8.71 -15.50 -12.92
CA PRO A 156 7.47 -14.88 -12.46
C PRO A 156 7.31 -13.50 -13.10
N ASN A 157 6.08 -13.07 -13.37
CA ASN A 157 5.79 -11.71 -13.85
C ASN A 157 5.29 -10.79 -12.73
N GLY A 158 5.10 -11.32 -11.52
CA GLY A 158 4.81 -10.54 -10.31
C GLY A 158 5.60 -11.03 -9.10
N VAL A 159 5.84 -10.14 -8.13
CA VAL A 159 6.44 -10.48 -6.82
C VAL A 159 5.72 -9.76 -5.69
N LEU A 160 5.51 -10.47 -4.58
CA LEU A 160 4.96 -9.94 -3.33
C LEU A 160 6.04 -9.97 -2.24
N LEU A 161 6.33 -8.78 -1.69
CA LEU A 161 7.41 -8.56 -0.72
C LEU A 161 6.88 -8.27 0.70
N THR A 162 5.59 -7.92 0.84
CA THR A 162 4.99 -7.37 2.06
C THR A 162 4.51 -8.41 3.06
N PHE A 163 4.61 -9.70 2.75
CA PHE A 163 4.08 -10.80 3.58
C PHE A 163 5.17 -11.61 4.30
N GLY A 164 6.43 -11.22 4.17
CA GLY A 164 7.58 -11.94 4.74
C GLY A 164 8.39 -11.14 5.76
N GLY A 165 7.79 -10.11 6.36
CA GLY A 165 8.45 -9.25 7.36
C GLY A 165 9.69 -8.54 6.83
N GLN A 166 10.56 -8.11 7.75
CA GLN A 166 11.75 -7.32 7.40
C GLN A 166 12.72 -8.09 6.48
N THR A 167 12.82 -9.40 6.67
CA THR A 167 13.70 -10.25 5.85
C THR A 167 13.33 -10.19 4.37
N ALA A 168 12.04 -10.34 4.05
CA ALA A 168 11.56 -10.25 2.67
C ALA A 168 11.67 -8.82 2.11
N LEU A 169 11.33 -7.80 2.92
CA LEU A 169 11.41 -6.40 2.50
C LEU A 169 12.84 -6.00 2.15
N ASN A 170 13.80 -6.29 3.03
CA ASN A 170 15.22 -5.98 2.81
C ASN A 170 15.76 -6.71 1.56
N CYS A 171 15.44 -7.99 1.40
CA CYS A 171 15.83 -8.75 0.22
C CYS A 171 15.24 -8.13 -1.06
N GLY A 172 13.97 -7.70 -1.02
CA GLY A 172 13.33 -6.97 -2.11
C GLY A 172 14.05 -5.67 -2.47
N VAL A 173 14.42 -4.86 -1.46
CA VAL A 173 15.18 -3.62 -1.65
C VAL A 173 16.56 -3.89 -2.28
N GLU A 174 17.26 -4.95 -1.86
CA GLU A 174 18.54 -5.35 -2.46
C GLU A 174 18.39 -5.78 -3.93
N LEU A 175 17.34 -6.55 -4.25
CA LEU A 175 17.05 -7.00 -5.61
C LEU A 175 16.72 -5.83 -6.54
N GLU A 176 15.94 -4.85 -6.06
CA GLU A 176 15.63 -3.63 -6.80
C GLU A 176 16.88 -2.78 -7.04
N LYS A 177 17.69 -2.54 -6.00
CA LYS A 177 18.96 -1.81 -6.13
C LYS A 177 19.91 -2.48 -7.11
N ALA A 178 19.90 -3.81 -7.19
CA ALA A 178 20.66 -4.59 -8.15
C ALA A 178 20.04 -4.64 -9.56
N GLY A 179 18.86 -4.02 -9.76
CA GLY A 179 18.16 -3.99 -11.04
C GLY A 179 17.59 -5.34 -11.47
N VAL A 180 17.44 -6.30 -10.55
CA VAL A 180 17.01 -7.67 -10.85
C VAL A 180 15.57 -7.69 -11.37
N PHE A 181 14.66 -6.97 -10.72
CA PHE A 181 13.26 -6.93 -11.14
C PHE A 181 13.11 -6.36 -12.55
N ALA A 182 13.84 -5.29 -12.88
CA ALA A 182 13.85 -4.72 -14.24
C ALA A 182 14.46 -5.71 -15.26
N LYS A 183 15.61 -6.33 -14.93
CA LYS A 183 16.31 -7.30 -15.78
C LYS A 183 15.46 -8.50 -16.17
N TYR A 184 14.59 -8.98 -15.28
CA TYR A 184 13.73 -10.14 -15.52
C TYR A 184 12.26 -9.77 -15.78
N ASN A 185 11.94 -8.48 -15.91
CA ASN A 185 10.58 -7.95 -16.08
C ASN A 185 9.58 -8.46 -15.03
N VAL A 186 10.00 -8.45 -13.76
CA VAL A 186 9.15 -8.82 -12.62
C VAL A 186 8.54 -7.54 -12.05
N LYS A 187 7.22 -7.50 -11.91
CA LYS A 187 6.54 -6.35 -11.30
C LYS A 187 6.35 -6.59 -9.81
N ILE A 188 6.72 -5.60 -9.00
CA ILE A 188 6.37 -5.59 -7.58
C ILE A 188 4.88 -5.28 -7.46
N LEU A 189 4.14 -6.16 -6.80
CA LEU A 189 2.70 -6.05 -6.62
C LEU A 189 2.38 -5.45 -5.24
N GLY A 190 1.40 -4.56 -5.18
CA GLY A 190 1.02 -3.85 -3.96
C GLY A 190 1.83 -2.57 -3.76
N THR A 191 2.28 -2.31 -2.53
CA THR A 191 3.01 -1.09 -2.18
C THR A 191 4.30 -0.96 -3.02
N PRO A 192 4.50 0.16 -3.73
CA PRO A 192 5.73 0.39 -4.47
C PRO A 192 6.95 0.34 -3.57
N ILE A 193 8.06 -0.19 -4.09
CA ILE A 193 9.30 -0.31 -3.32
C ILE A 193 9.89 1.03 -2.89
N THR A 194 9.63 2.08 -3.66
CA THR A 194 9.96 3.46 -3.27
C THR A 194 9.24 3.88 -1.99
N SER A 195 7.97 3.52 -1.84
CA SER A 195 7.19 3.81 -0.63
C SER A 195 7.73 3.01 0.56
N ILE A 196 8.09 1.73 0.36
CA ILE A 196 8.75 0.91 1.38
C ILE A 196 10.05 1.58 1.87
N ILE A 197 10.92 2.01 0.94
CA ILE A 197 12.18 2.68 1.29
C ILE A 197 11.91 4.00 2.05
N GLN A 198 10.91 4.77 1.60
CA GLN A 198 10.55 6.05 2.22
C GLN A 198 9.98 5.89 3.65
N THR A 199 9.32 4.77 3.95
CA THR A 199 8.78 4.51 5.28
C THR A 199 9.79 3.89 6.25
N GLU A 200 10.80 3.17 5.74
CA GLU A 200 11.83 2.52 6.57
C GLU A 200 12.92 3.50 7.01
N ASP A 201 13.23 4.53 6.21
CA ASP A 201 14.16 5.59 6.60
C ASP A 201 13.44 6.66 7.43
N ARG A 202 13.78 6.78 8.71
CA ARG A 202 13.13 7.71 9.65
C ARG A 202 13.21 9.17 9.21
N LYS A 203 14.30 9.58 8.56
CA LYS A 203 14.46 10.95 8.08
C LYS A 203 13.56 11.22 6.89
N ILE A 204 13.58 10.33 5.90
CA ILE A 204 12.73 10.45 4.70
C ILE A 204 11.26 10.40 5.11
N PHE A 205 10.90 9.53 6.05
CA PHE A 205 9.55 9.45 6.59
C PHE A 205 9.11 10.78 7.23
N ALA A 206 9.93 11.35 8.12
CA ALA A 206 9.62 12.64 8.75
C ALA A 206 9.42 13.76 7.71
N GLU A 207 10.29 13.84 6.71
CA GLU A 207 10.18 14.80 5.61
C GLU A 207 8.89 14.61 4.79
N LYS A 208 8.45 13.36 4.60
CA LYS A 208 7.20 13.04 3.88
C LYS A 208 5.95 13.40 4.66
N VAL A 209 5.97 13.22 5.98
CA VAL A 209 4.88 13.61 6.88
C VAL A 209 4.78 15.14 6.97
N GLU A 210 5.91 15.84 7.05
CA GLU A 210 5.95 17.30 7.08
C GLU A 210 5.41 17.93 5.77
N GLN A 211 5.64 17.29 4.61
CA GLN A 211 5.13 17.76 3.31
C GLN A 211 3.60 17.91 3.24
N ILE A 212 2.85 17.17 4.07
CA ILE A 212 1.39 17.25 4.14
C ILE A 212 0.91 18.10 5.33
N GLY A 213 1.81 18.76 6.04
CA GLY A 213 1.50 19.57 7.22
C GLY A 213 1.27 18.76 8.50
N GLU A 214 1.52 17.45 8.45
CA GLU A 214 1.42 16.56 9.60
C GLU A 214 2.66 16.63 10.48
N LYS A 215 2.51 16.23 11.75
CA LYS A 215 3.55 16.39 12.76
C LYS A 215 4.15 15.05 13.17
N VAL A 216 5.48 14.99 13.21
CA VAL A 216 6.23 13.95 13.90
C VAL A 216 6.77 14.49 15.23
N ALA A 217 7.03 13.59 16.18
CA ALA A 217 7.73 13.98 17.39
C ALA A 217 9.11 14.59 17.03
N PRO A 218 9.57 15.62 17.76
CA PRO A 218 10.90 16.17 17.58
C PRO A 218 11.94 15.04 17.63
N SER A 219 12.70 14.88 16.54
CA SER A 219 13.64 13.77 16.37
C SER A 219 14.80 14.20 15.46
N GLU A 220 15.93 13.51 15.59
CA GLU A 220 17.12 13.76 14.78
C GLU A 220 17.73 12.40 14.38
N ALA A 221 17.97 12.20 13.08
CA ALA A 221 18.62 11.00 12.57
C ALA A 221 20.13 11.14 12.72
N VAL A 222 20.73 10.27 13.52
CA VAL A 222 22.15 10.31 13.92
C VAL A 222 22.86 9.03 13.49
N TYR A 223 24.15 9.13 13.17
CA TYR A 223 24.96 8.01 12.66
C TYR A 223 26.16 7.70 13.56
N SER A 224 26.33 8.43 14.66
CA SER A 224 27.38 8.20 15.64
C SER A 224 26.87 8.38 17.07
N VAL A 225 27.57 7.78 18.04
CA VAL A 225 27.24 7.92 19.47
C VAL A 225 27.35 9.38 19.91
N GLN A 226 28.32 10.13 19.36
CA GLN A 226 28.52 11.53 19.69
C GLN A 226 27.34 12.39 19.22
N GLU A 227 26.92 12.22 17.96
CA GLU A 227 25.72 12.89 17.43
C GLU A 227 24.47 12.55 18.25
N ALA A 228 24.32 11.29 18.68
CA ALA A 228 23.20 10.87 19.51
C ALA A 228 23.15 11.61 20.86
N LEU A 229 24.30 11.79 21.51
CA LEU A 229 24.40 12.54 22.77
C LEU A 229 24.08 14.03 22.58
N GLU A 230 24.57 14.63 21.50
CA GLU A 230 24.29 16.03 21.15
C GLU A 230 22.80 16.25 20.87
N ALA A 231 22.20 15.37 20.06
CA ALA A 231 20.77 15.38 19.78
C ALA A 231 19.93 15.19 21.06
N ALA A 232 20.31 14.25 21.93
CA ALA A 232 19.59 14.01 23.19
C ALA A 232 19.64 15.23 24.13
N ASN A 233 20.79 15.90 24.24
CA ASN A 233 20.92 17.13 25.02
C ASN A 233 20.09 18.29 24.45
N LYS A 234 19.99 18.39 23.12
CA LYS A 234 19.18 19.39 22.43
C LYS A 234 17.68 19.14 22.56
N LEU A 235 17.24 17.88 22.48
CA LEU A 235 15.83 17.48 22.55
C LEU A 235 15.31 17.43 23.99
N GLY A 236 16.18 17.15 24.96
CA GLY A 236 15.84 16.98 26.37
C GLY A 236 15.41 15.56 26.71
N TYR A 237 15.91 15.04 27.83
CA TYR A 237 15.59 13.69 28.29
C TYR A 237 14.18 13.61 28.93
N PRO A 238 13.50 12.44 28.83
CA PRO A 238 13.94 11.21 28.18
C PRO A 238 13.76 11.22 26.65
N VAL A 239 14.67 10.55 25.93
CA VAL A 239 14.60 10.32 24.48
C VAL A 239 14.54 8.82 24.18
N MET A 240 13.97 8.43 23.04
CA MET A 240 13.86 7.05 22.55
C MET A 240 14.65 6.85 21.25
#